data_AF-T0H248-F1
#
_entry.id   AF-T0H248-F1
#
_cell.length_a   1.000
_cell.length_b   1.000
_cell.length_c   1.000
_cell.angle_alpha   90.00
_cell.angle_beta   90.00
_cell.angle_gamma   90.00
#
_symmetry.space_group_name_H-M   'P 1'
#
loop_
_entity.id
_entity.type
_entity.pdbx_description
1 polymer ?
#
loop_
_entity_poly.entity_id
_entity_poly.type
_entity_poly.pdbx_seq_one_letter_code
_entity_poly.pdbx_strand_id
1 'polypeptide(L)'
;MENSLDAPIYMPAEQFAAPIRQPRALNTHDVAIADLMAIAGVKETILKQIPAMNFLMKIPDMQPHLGNLTLWDLVHIGLMKEDGISAIDQQLATLEKSR
;
A
#
# COMPACT_ATOMS: atom_id res chain seq x y z
N MET A 1 -29.78 54.78 20.26
CA MET A 1 -29.97 53.32 20.34
C MET A 1 -28.96 52.72 19.38
N GLU A 2 -27.80 52.35 19.92
CA GLU A 2 -26.67 51.80 19.14
C GLU A 2 -26.82 50.28 19.14
N ASN A 3 -27.16 49.71 17.98
CA ASN A 3 -27.17 48.26 17.78
C ASN A 3 -25.71 47.80 17.65
N SER A 4 -25.12 47.34 18.75
CA SER A 4 -23.84 46.64 18.70
C SER A 4 -24.03 45.32 17.95
N LEU A 5 -23.41 45.21 16.77
CA LEU A 5 -23.29 43.97 16.03
C LEU A 5 -22.28 43.09 16.77
N ASP A 6 -22.77 42.22 17.67
CA ASP A 6 -21.97 41.14 18.25
C ASP A 6 -21.50 40.23 17.12
N ALA A 7 -20.21 40.32 16.78
CA ALA A 7 -19.61 39.43 15.80
C ALA A 7 -19.65 37.98 16.36
N PRO A 8 -20.01 36.97 15.55
CA PRO A 8 -20.00 35.59 16.01
C PRO A 8 -18.58 35.20 16.46
N ILE A 9 -18.45 34.80 17.72
CA ILE A 9 -17.21 34.29 18.28
C ILE A 9 -16.95 32.93 17.64
N TYR A 10 -15.98 32.87 16.72
CA TYR A 10 -15.48 31.59 16.21
C TYR A 10 -14.80 30.86 17.37
N MET A 11 -15.21 29.61 17.61
CA MET A 11 -14.52 28.75 18.57
C MET A 11 -13.04 28.62 18.12
N PRO A 12 -12.08 28.66 19.06
CA PRO A 12 -10.67 28.46 18.72
C PRO A 12 -10.52 27.14 17.97
N ALA A 13 -9.79 27.16 16.86
CA ALA A 13 -9.56 25.98 16.04
C ALA A 13 -9.03 24.83 16.91
N GLU A 14 -9.69 23.68 16.83
CA GLU A 14 -9.20 22.46 17.49
C GLU A 14 -7.73 22.24 17.10
N GLN A 15 -6.88 21.98 18.08
CA GLN A 15 -5.47 21.72 17.85
C GLN A 15 -5.32 20.55 16.88
N PHE A 16 -4.58 20.75 15.79
CA PHE A 16 -4.30 19.71 14.82
C PHE A 16 -3.66 18.51 15.50
N ALA A 17 -4.38 17.39 15.56
CA ALA A 17 -3.82 16.09 15.96
C ALA A 17 -3.21 15.43 14.72
N ALA A 18 -1.89 15.23 14.73
CA ALA A 18 -1.23 14.50 13.67
C ALA A 18 -1.75 13.04 13.61
N PRO A 19 -2.06 12.50 12.43
CA PRO A 19 -2.56 11.13 12.32
C PRO A 19 -1.49 10.12 12.76
N ILE A 20 -1.91 9.16 13.60
CA ILE A 20 -1.06 8.05 14.03
C ILE A 20 -1.10 6.95 12.96
N ARG A 21 0.06 6.49 12.51
CA ARG A 21 0.16 5.39 11.53
C ARG A 21 -0.22 4.07 12.20
N GLN A 22 -1.37 3.51 11.83
CA GLN A 22 -1.76 2.17 12.27
C GLN A 22 -0.84 1.11 11.64
N PRO A 23 -0.53 0.00 12.36
CA PRO A 23 0.10 -1.17 11.76
C PRO A 23 -0.78 -1.67 10.61
N ARG A 24 -0.26 -1.64 9.37
CA ARG A 24 -0.98 -2.16 8.21
C ARG A 24 -0.75 -3.66 8.10
N ALA A 25 -1.83 -4.40 7.93
CA ALA A 25 -1.74 -5.79 7.52
C ALA A 25 -1.09 -5.87 6.12
N LEU A 26 -0.18 -6.81 5.93
CA LEU A 26 0.41 -7.12 4.63
C LEU A 26 -0.63 -7.84 3.78
N ASN A 27 -1.10 -7.19 2.72
CA ASN A 27 -2.01 -7.79 1.76
C ASN A 27 -1.62 -7.39 0.33
N THR A 28 -2.17 -8.08 -0.66
CA THR A 28 -1.90 -7.84 -2.08
C THR A 28 -2.70 -6.69 -2.69
N HIS A 29 -3.69 -6.15 -1.95
CA HIS A 29 -4.67 -5.16 -2.41
C HIS A 29 -4.34 -3.71 -2.05
N ASP A 30 -3.69 -3.49 -0.91
CA ASP A 30 -3.51 -2.17 -0.31
C ASP A 30 -2.02 -1.82 -0.13
N VAL A 31 -1.13 -2.80 -0.32
CA VAL A 31 0.32 -2.63 -0.19
C VAL A 31 0.94 -2.53 -1.57
N ALA A 32 1.76 -1.49 -1.75
CA ALA A 32 2.49 -1.29 -2.99
C ALA A 32 3.48 -2.44 -3.24
N ILE A 33 3.67 -2.79 -4.52
CA ILE A 33 4.61 -3.83 -4.93
C ILE A 33 6.01 -3.52 -4.40
N ALA A 34 6.45 -2.26 -4.45
CA ALA A 34 7.76 -1.87 -3.93
C ALA A 34 7.93 -2.20 -2.43
N ASP A 35 6.89 -1.94 -1.62
CA ASP A 35 6.90 -2.24 -0.19
C ASP A 35 6.91 -3.76 0.07
N LEU A 36 6.14 -4.53 -0.68
CA LEU A 36 6.15 -6.00 -0.60
C LEU A 36 7.50 -6.58 -1.01
N MET A 37 8.12 -6.02 -2.05
CA MET A 37 9.44 -6.44 -2.56
C MET A 37 10.61 -6.06 -1.65
N ALA A 38 10.40 -5.14 -0.69
CA ALA A 38 11.39 -4.81 0.34
C ALA A 38 11.48 -5.89 1.44
N ILE A 39 10.48 -6.77 1.56
CA ILE A 39 10.43 -7.83 2.56
C ILE A 39 11.00 -9.12 1.96
N ALA A 40 12.13 -9.61 2.48
CA ALA A 40 12.87 -10.73 1.88
C ALA A 40 12.02 -11.99 1.66
N GLY A 41 11.24 -12.41 2.67
CA GLY A 41 10.37 -13.60 2.55
C GLY A 41 9.24 -13.44 1.55
N VAL A 42 8.65 -12.25 1.46
CA VAL A 42 7.57 -11.94 0.50
C VAL A 42 8.11 -11.83 -0.92
N LYS A 43 9.26 -11.18 -1.08
CA LYS A 43 9.96 -11.03 -2.35
C LYS A 43 10.20 -12.39 -3.01
N GLU A 44 10.69 -13.38 -2.27
CA GLU A 44 10.91 -14.72 -2.82
C GLU A 44 9.61 -15.36 -3.35
N THR A 45 8.51 -15.20 -2.61
CA THR A 45 7.20 -15.68 -3.04
C THR A 45 6.73 -15.00 -4.32
N ILE A 46 6.81 -13.67 -4.38
CA ILE A 46 6.43 -12.90 -5.55
C ILE A 46 7.28 -13.32 -6.75
N LEU A 47 8.59 -13.49 -6.58
CA LEU A 47 9.49 -13.88 -7.67
C LEU A 47 9.27 -15.33 -8.15
N LYS A 48 8.79 -16.23 -7.29
CA LYS A 48 8.38 -17.58 -7.68
C LYS A 48 7.13 -17.57 -8.57
N GLN A 49 6.16 -16.71 -8.26
CA GLN A 49 4.90 -16.60 -9.02
C GLN A 49 5.05 -15.72 -10.26
N ILE A 50 5.89 -14.70 -10.20
CA ILE A 50 6.09 -13.69 -11.25
C ILE A 50 7.60 -13.50 -11.48
N PRO A 51 8.28 -14.42 -12.19
CA PRO A 51 9.72 -14.30 -12.44
C PRO A 51 10.10 -13.00 -13.15
N ALA A 52 9.22 -12.50 -14.01
CA ALA A 52 9.37 -11.24 -14.73
C ALA A 52 9.41 -10.01 -13.79
N MET A 53 8.91 -10.10 -12.57
CA MET A 53 8.92 -9.00 -11.60
C MET A 53 10.36 -8.56 -11.25
N ASN A 54 11.31 -9.50 -11.22
CA ASN A 54 12.72 -9.16 -11.00
C ASN A 54 13.31 -8.29 -12.13
N PHE A 55 12.80 -8.47 -13.36
CA PHE A 55 13.20 -7.64 -14.49
C PHE A 55 12.54 -6.26 -14.41
N LEU A 56 11.24 -6.20 -14.12
CA LEU A 56 10.49 -4.94 -13.98
C LEU A 56 11.09 -4.02 -12.91
N MET A 57 11.51 -4.58 -11.76
CA MET A 57 12.19 -3.83 -10.69
C MET A 57 13.52 -3.21 -11.12
N LYS A 58 14.16 -3.71 -12.19
CA LYS A 58 15.46 -3.21 -12.67
C LYS A 58 15.32 -2.13 -13.73
N ILE A 59 14.12 -1.91 -14.27
CA ILE A 59 13.85 -0.85 -15.23
C ILE A 59 13.67 0.46 -14.45
N PRO A 60 14.55 1.48 -14.62
CA PRO A 60 14.47 2.72 -13.86
C PRO A 60 13.11 3.42 -13.99
N ASP A 61 12.54 3.39 -15.19
CA ASP A 61 11.26 4.05 -15.49
C ASP A 61 10.06 3.36 -14.81
N MET A 62 10.19 2.08 -14.43
CA MET A 62 9.11 1.33 -13.77
C MET A 62 9.06 1.53 -12.26
N GLN A 63 10.20 1.83 -11.63
CA GLN A 63 10.31 2.06 -10.17
C GLN A 63 9.24 3.00 -9.58
N PRO A 64 8.99 4.21 -10.12
CA PRO A 64 7.97 5.11 -9.57
C PRO A 64 6.55 4.57 -9.68
N HIS A 65 6.28 3.70 -10.66
CA HIS A 65 4.98 3.05 -10.81
C HIS A 65 4.79 1.92 -9.80
N LEU A 66 5.83 1.11 -9.55
CA LEU A 66 5.78 0.00 -8.61
C LEU A 66 5.61 0.45 -7.14
N GLY A 67 5.94 1.71 -6.84
CA GLY A 67 5.65 2.34 -5.54
C GLY A 67 4.17 2.74 -5.34
N ASN A 68 3.38 2.76 -6.41
CA ASN A 68 1.96 3.14 -6.37
C ASN A 68 1.01 2.02 -6.81
N LEU A 69 1.54 1.00 -7.49
CA LEU A 69 0.79 -0.17 -7.95
C LEU A 69 0.81 -1.27 -6.90
N THR A 70 -0.31 -1.97 -6.80
CA THR A 70 -0.52 -3.16 -6.00
C THR A 70 -0.40 -4.41 -6.87
N LEU A 71 -0.31 -5.59 -6.26
CA LEU A 71 -0.27 -6.84 -7.05
C LEU A 71 -1.59 -7.07 -7.80
N TRP A 72 -2.72 -6.61 -7.25
CA TRP A 72 -4.01 -6.65 -7.93
C TRP A 72 -4.07 -5.77 -9.18
N ASP A 73 -3.38 -4.65 -9.19
CA ASP A 73 -3.29 -3.82 -10.40
C ASP A 73 -2.63 -4.57 -11.56
N LEU A 74 -1.70 -5.50 -11.26
CA LEU A 74 -1.08 -6.36 -12.27
C LEU A 74 -2.08 -7.36 -12.88
N VAL A 75 -3.07 -7.81 -12.11
CA VAL A 75 -4.16 -8.65 -12.63
C VAL A 75 -5.06 -7.83 -13.55
N HIS A 76 -5.44 -6.61 -13.13
CA HIS A 76 -6.29 -5.74 -13.94
C HIS A 76 -5.67 -5.39 -15.31
N ILE A 77 -4.34 -5.23 -15.39
CA ILE A 77 -3.62 -4.97 -16.64
C ILE A 77 -3.15 -6.24 -17.37
N GLY A 78 -3.54 -7.43 -16.88
CA GLY A 78 -3.27 -8.71 -17.55
C GLY A 78 -1.83 -9.24 -17.45
N LEU A 79 -1.01 -8.67 -16.56
CA LEU A 79 0.36 -9.13 -16.30
C LEU A 79 0.43 -10.28 -15.28
N MET A 80 -0.68 -10.58 -14.61
CA MET A 80 -0.78 -11.63 -13.61
C MET A 80 -2.17 -12.31 -13.62
N LYS A 81 -2.26 -13.54 -13.14
CA LYS A 81 -3.51 -14.25 -12.90
C LYS A 81 -3.90 -14.21 -11.42
N GLU A 82 -5.20 -14.19 -11.13
CA GLU A 82 -5.76 -14.20 -9.77
C GLU A 82 -5.27 -15.39 -8.92
N ASP A 83 -5.10 -16.57 -9.52
CA ASP A 83 -4.58 -17.76 -8.83
C ASP A 83 -3.20 -17.51 -8.21
N GLY A 84 -2.35 -16.75 -8.91
CA GLY A 84 -1.03 -16.40 -8.43
C GLY A 84 -1.07 -15.44 -7.25
N ILE A 85 -2.07 -14.53 -7.21
CA ILE A 85 -2.29 -13.62 -6.08
C ILE A 85 -2.73 -14.40 -4.85
N SER A 86 -3.67 -15.32 -5.01
CA SER A 86 -4.17 -16.14 -3.89
C SER A 86 -3.05 -16.94 -3.21
N ALA A 87 -2.09 -17.45 -3.99
CA ALA A 87 -0.90 -18.12 -3.46
C ALA A 87 0.03 -17.17 -2.68
N ILE A 88 0.12 -15.91 -3.07
CA ILE A 88 0.88 -14.88 -2.36
C ILE A 88 0.18 -14.50 -1.06
N ASP A 89 -1.14 -14.25 -1.08
CA ASP A 89 -1.93 -13.89 0.10
C ASP A 89 -1.85 -14.95 1.20
N GLN A 90 -1.91 -16.24 0.84
CA GLN A 90 -1.75 -17.34 1.81
C GLN A 90 -0.37 -17.31 2.50
N GLN A 91 0.67 -16.94 1.76
CA GLN A 91 2.03 -16.84 2.32
C GLN A 91 2.21 -15.58 3.15
N LEU A 92 1.63 -14.45 2.74
CA LEU A 92 1.57 -13.22 3.54
C LEU A 92 0.91 -13.48 4.90
N ALA A 93 -0.24 -14.14 4.91
CA ALA A 93 -0.95 -14.50 6.14
C ALA A 93 -0.13 -15.40 7.08
N THR A 94 0.82 -16.17 6.55
CA THR A 94 1.73 -17.01 7.35
C THR A 94 2.88 -16.18 7.93
N LEU A 95 3.38 -15.21 7.18
CA LEU A 95 4.45 -14.31 7.60
C LEU A 95 3.97 -13.33 8.69
N GLU A 96 2.74 -12.84 8.62
CA GLU A 96 2.14 -12.00 9.66
C GLU A 96 2.02 -12.71 11.00
N LYS A 97 1.64 -14.00 11.01
CA LYS A 97 1.53 -14.79 12.23
C LYS A 97 2.87 -15.07 12.92
N SER A 98 3.98 -14.87 12.21
CA SER A 98 5.33 -15.12 12.70
C SER A 98 6.02 -13.85 13.22
N ARG A 99 5.33 -12.70 13.22
CA ARG A 99 5.83 -11.39 13.62
C ARG A 99 5.18 -10.89 14.89
#